data_AF-A0A0A8WJY9-F1
#
_entry.id   AF-A0A0A8WJY9-F1
#
_cell.length_a   1.000
_cell.length_b   1.000
_cell.length_c   1.000
_cell.angle_alpha   90.00
_cell.angle_beta   90.00
_cell.angle_gamma   90.00
#
_symmetry.space_group_name_H-M   'P 1'
#
loop_
_entity.id
_entity.type
_entity.pdbx_description
1 polymer ?
#
loop_
_entity_poly.entity_id
_entity_poly.type
_entity_poly.pdbx_seq_one_letter_code
_entity_poly.pdbx_strand_id
1 'polypeptide(L)'
;MSKAEAFRQLSVDALEEYARAVLDPKTILDEAAKSAAQGECMHAVAIDRPLELSQTDAGKKFAATMQEHGFRLEWAKRSVIVGAVEKIAWTLIVRW
;
A
#
# COMPACT_ATOMS: atom_id res chain seq x y z
N MET A 1 29.60 14.23 -3.66
CA MET A 1 28.14 14.13 -3.85
C MET A 1 27.59 15.53 -4.08
N SER A 2 26.91 15.74 -5.20
CA SER A 2 26.25 17.00 -5.53
C SER A 2 24.93 17.16 -4.75
N LYS A 3 24.42 18.40 -4.66
CA LYS A 3 23.10 18.65 -4.05
C LYS A 3 21.97 17.87 -4.74
N ALA A 4 22.08 17.68 -6.06
CA ALA A 4 21.10 16.92 -6.84
C ALA A 4 21.11 15.43 -6.49
N GLU A 5 22.29 14.84 -6.31
CA GLU A 5 22.45 13.44 -5.89
C GLU A 5 21.92 13.22 -4.46
N ALA A 6 22.27 14.12 -3.54
CA ALA A 6 21.78 14.06 -2.16
C ALA A 6 20.25 14.14 -2.09
N PHE A 7 19.64 15.06 -2.85
CA PHE A 7 18.19 15.19 -2.91
C PHE A 7 17.50 13.94 -3.48
N ARG A 8 18.05 13.34 -4.54
CA ARG A 8 17.54 12.07 -5.08
C ARG A 8 17.61 10.95 -4.05
N GLN A 9 18.74 10.81 -3.35
CA GLN A 9 18.88 9.77 -2.33
C GLN A 9 17.85 9.93 -1.21
N LEU A 10 17.72 11.15 -0.67
CA LEU A 10 16.72 11.46 0.36
C LEU A 10 15.29 11.18 -0.11
N SER A 11 15.01 11.39 -1.40
CA SER A 11 13.69 11.11 -1.98
C SER A 11 13.41 9.60 -2.07
N VAL A 12 14.42 8.80 -2.40
CA VAL A 12 14.33 7.33 -2.40
C VAL A 12 14.16 6.80 -0.98
N ASP A 13 14.95 7.30 -0.04
CA ASP A 13 14.89 6.88 1.37
C ASP A 13 13.51 7.21 1.96
N ALA A 14 12.99 8.41 1.72
CA ALA A 14 11.65 8.81 2.17
C ALA A 14 10.53 7.97 1.53
N LEU A 15 10.71 7.52 0.28
CA LEU A 15 9.75 6.63 -0.39
C LEU A 15 9.76 5.24 0.26
N GLU A 16 10.95 4.70 0.54
CA GLU A 16 11.15 3.41 1.21
C GLU A 16 10.60 3.43 2.64
N GLU A 17 10.86 4.49 3.41
CA GLU A 17 10.29 4.67 4.75
C GLU A 17 8.77 4.71 4.74
N TYR A 18 8.19 5.48 3.81
CA TYR A 18 6.75 5.53 3.63
C TYR A 18 6.18 4.15 3.27
N ALA A 19 6.82 3.42 2.36
CA ALA A 19 6.40 2.08 1.98
C ALA A 19 6.37 1.13 3.18
N ARG A 20 7.40 1.13 4.03
CA ARG A 20 7.43 0.32 5.27
C ARG A 20 6.32 0.68 6.24
N ALA A 21 6.00 1.97 6.34
CA ALA A 21 4.97 2.43 7.26
C ALA A 21 3.55 2.00 6.83
N VAL A 22 3.25 2.04 5.53
CA VAL A 22 1.90 1.76 5.02
C VAL A 22 1.68 0.31 4.57
N LEU A 23 2.76 -0.45 4.31
CA LEU A 23 2.72 -1.84 3.85
C LEU A 23 3.22 -2.81 4.92
N ASP A 24 2.64 -2.77 6.13
CA ASP A 24 2.91 -3.80 7.13
C ASP A 24 2.18 -5.11 6.76
N PRO A 25 2.89 -6.17 6.31
CA PRO A 25 2.25 -7.41 5.90
C PRO A 25 1.49 -8.05 7.05
N LYS A 26 1.99 -7.94 8.30
CA LYS A 26 1.35 -8.58 9.44
C LYS A 26 -0.02 -7.97 9.71
N THR A 27 -0.08 -6.65 9.86
CA THR A 27 -1.34 -5.95 10.11
C THR A 27 -2.33 -6.17 8.97
N ILE A 28 -1.88 -6.08 7.71
CA ILE A 28 -2.75 -6.27 6.55
C ILE A 28 -3.31 -7.70 6.47
N LEU A 29 -2.49 -8.73 6.74
CA LEU A 29 -2.94 -10.12 6.78
C LEU A 29 -3.90 -10.39 7.94
N ASP A 30 -3.62 -9.84 9.13
CA ASP A 30 -4.49 -9.98 10.30
C ASP A 30 -5.88 -9.36 10.04
N GLU A 31 -5.95 -8.19 9.38
CA GLU A 31 -7.21 -7.54 9.00
C GLU A 31 -7.91 -8.25 7.82
N ALA A 32 -7.16 -8.78 6.85
CA ALA A 32 -7.71 -9.61 5.79
C ALA A 32 -8.34 -10.89 6.34
N ALA A 33 -7.72 -11.54 7.33
CA ALA A 33 -8.28 -12.71 8.00
C ALA A 33 -9.60 -12.39 8.73
N LYS A 34 -9.70 -11.23 9.39
CA LYS A 34 -10.96 -10.76 9.99
C LYS A 34 -12.05 -10.56 8.93
N SER A 35 -11.70 -9.94 7.81
CA SER A 35 -12.62 -9.69 6.69
C SER A 35 -13.10 -11.02 6.08
N ALA A 36 -12.19 -11.98 5.87
CA ALA A 36 -12.52 -13.32 5.41
C ALA A 36 -13.46 -14.07 6.37
N ALA A 37 -13.23 -13.95 7.69
CA ALA A 37 -14.10 -14.55 8.70
C ALA A 37 -15.53 -13.96 8.69
N GLN A 38 -15.72 -12.76 8.14
CA GLN A 38 -17.02 -12.11 7.95
C GLN A 38 -17.69 -12.51 6.62
N GLY A 39 -17.04 -13.34 5.79
CA GLY A 39 -17.55 -13.76 4.49
C GLY A 39 -17.23 -12.82 3.34
N GLU A 40 -16.36 -11.82 3.56
CA GLU A 40 -15.90 -10.94 2.49
C GLU A 40 -14.95 -11.67 1.52
N CYS A 41 -14.79 -11.13 0.31
CA CYS A 41 -13.86 -11.63 -0.70
C CYS A 41 -12.62 -10.74 -0.90
N MET A 42 -12.54 -9.65 -0.15
CA MET A 42 -11.43 -8.70 -0.23
C MET A 42 -11.28 -7.89 1.05
N HIS A 43 -10.08 -7.35 1.25
CA HIS A 43 -9.79 -6.34 2.25
C HIS A 43 -9.25 -5.08 1.57
N ALA A 44 -9.70 -3.91 2.03
CA ALA A 44 -9.39 -2.61 1.44
C ALA A 44 -8.53 -1.79 2.40
N VAL A 45 -7.27 -1.56 2.05
CA VAL A 45 -6.32 -0.77 2.83
C VAL A 45 -6.29 0.65 2.29
N ALA A 46 -6.77 1.61 3.07
CA ALA A 46 -6.71 3.03 2.71
C ALA A 46 -5.27 3.54 2.85
N ILE A 47 -4.76 4.17 1.80
CA ILE A 47 -3.39 4.71 1.74
C ILE A 47 -3.45 6.13 1.18
N ASP A 48 -2.72 7.06 1.79
CA ASP A 48 -2.80 8.49 1.47
C ASP A 48 -2.38 8.82 0.03
N ARG A 49 -1.35 8.13 -0.47
CA ARG A 49 -0.80 8.29 -1.82
C ARG A 49 -0.46 6.93 -2.43
N PRO A 50 -0.59 6.77 -3.75
CA PRO A 50 -0.31 5.51 -4.40
C PRO A 50 1.19 5.24 -4.34
N LEU A 51 1.54 3.96 -4.22
CA LEU A 51 2.93 3.51 -4.22
C LEU A 51 3.10 2.47 -5.32
N GLU A 52 4.07 2.70 -6.18
CA GLU A 52 4.52 1.69 -7.11
C GLU A 52 5.34 0.65 -6.33
N LEU A 53 4.78 -0.55 -6.13
CA LEU A 53 5.38 -1.59 -5.29
C LEU A 53 6.77 -2.00 -5.78
N SER A 54 7.00 -1.91 -7.10
CA SER A 54 8.29 -2.25 -7.71
C SER A 54 9.41 -1.24 -7.44
N GLN A 55 9.09 -0.03 -6.97
CA GLN A 55 10.08 1.04 -6.74
C GLN A 55 10.78 0.97 -5.38
N THR A 56 10.26 0.18 -4.43
CA THR A 56 10.78 0.08 -3.06
C THR A 56 11.06 -1.37 -2.71
N ASP A 57 12.06 -1.61 -1.87
CA ASP A 57 12.37 -2.97 -1.42
C ASP A 57 11.29 -3.47 -0.46
N ALA A 58 10.74 -2.58 0.37
CA ALA A 58 9.54 -2.86 1.16
C ALA A 58 8.34 -3.26 0.30
N GLY A 59 8.05 -2.52 -0.78
CA GLY A 59 6.96 -2.82 -1.69
C GLY A 59 7.14 -4.16 -2.42
N LYS A 60 8.35 -4.46 -2.90
CA LYS A 60 8.68 -5.76 -3.52
C LYS A 60 8.50 -6.91 -2.53
N LYS A 61 9.02 -6.76 -1.32
CA LYS A 61 8.91 -7.79 -0.28
C LYS A 61 7.45 -8.04 0.09
N PHE A 62 6.68 -6.97 0.27
CA PHE A 62 5.25 -7.06 0.52
C PHE A 62 4.51 -7.80 -0.60
N ALA A 63 4.75 -7.42 -1.86
CA ALA A 63 4.12 -8.07 -3.01
C ALA A 63 4.47 -9.56 -3.09
N ALA A 64 5.75 -9.91 -2.87
CA ALA A 64 6.21 -11.30 -2.85
C ALA A 64 5.52 -12.11 -1.75
N THR A 65 5.47 -11.59 -0.51
CA THR A 65 4.77 -12.25 0.60
C THR A 65 3.29 -12.47 0.28
N MET A 66 2.59 -11.46 -0.24
CA MET A 66 1.18 -11.59 -0.60
C MET A 66 0.96 -12.65 -1.69
N GLN A 67 1.83 -12.68 -2.69
CA GLN A 67 1.79 -13.67 -3.77
C GLN A 67 2.08 -15.10 -3.27
N GLU A 68 3.06 -15.28 -2.37
CA GLU A 68 3.37 -16.57 -1.74
C GLU A 68 2.17 -17.16 -0.99
N HIS A 69 1.33 -16.30 -0.41
CA HIS A 69 0.10 -16.68 0.26
C HIS A 69 -1.14 -16.71 -0.66
N GLY A 70 -0.97 -16.53 -1.97
CA GLY A 70 -2.05 -16.62 -2.95
C GLY A 70 -2.94 -15.37 -3.08
N PHE A 71 -2.58 -14.26 -2.42
CA PHE A 71 -3.35 -13.02 -2.51
C PHE A 71 -3.07 -12.27 -3.81
N ARG A 72 -4.10 -11.56 -4.31
CA ARG A 72 -3.98 -10.63 -5.43
C ARG A 72 -4.07 -9.20 -4.94
N LEU A 73 -3.19 -8.36 -5.46
CA LEU A 73 -3.08 -6.94 -5.12
C LEU A 73 -3.55 -6.07 -6.27
N GLU A 74 -4.39 -5.09 -5.97
CA GLU A 74 -4.94 -4.14 -6.95
C GLU A 74 -5.01 -2.73 -6.34
N TRP A 75 -4.50 -1.74 -7.08
CA TRP A 75 -4.68 -0.34 -6.69
C TRP A 75 -5.99 0.21 -7.23
N ALA A 76 -6.86 0.66 -6.33
CA ALA A 76 -8.09 1.36 -6.66
C ALA A 76 -7.96 2.85 -6.33
N LYS A 77 -8.31 3.70 -7.29
CA LYS A 77 -8.51 5.14 -7.09
C LYS A 77 -9.99 5.38 -6.84
N ARG A 78 -10.34 6.01 -5.72
CA ARG A 78 -11.73 6.29 -5.34
C ARG A 78 -11.93 7.77 -5.06
N SER A 79 -13.09 8.30 -5.47
CA SER A 79 -13.57 9.59 -4.98
C SER A 79 -14.27 9.39 -3.65
N VAL A 80 -13.81 10.08 -2.61
CA VAL A 80 -14.42 10.09 -1.29
C VAL A 80 -14.87 11.50 -0.95
N ILE A 81 -16.09 11.62 -0.43
CA ILE A 81 -16.62 12.92 0.01
C ILE A 81 -16.23 13.08 1.49
N VAL A 82 -15.43 14.10 1.79
CA VAL A 82 -15.05 14.46 3.16
C VAL A 82 -15.66 15.83 3.46
N GLY A 83 -16.78 15.84 4.19
CA GLY A 83 -17.59 17.04 4.39
C GLY A 83 -18.28 17.47 3.09
N ALA A 84 -17.97 18.67 2.61
CA ALA A 84 -18.47 19.20 1.33
C ALA A 84 -17.44 19.12 0.19
N VAL A 85 -16.30 18.45 0.38
CA VAL A 85 -15.21 18.39 -0.60
C VAL A 85 -14.98 16.96 -1.08
N GLU A 86 -14.96 16.78 -2.39
CA GLU A 86 -14.53 15.54 -3.04
C GLU A 86 -13.00 15.43 -2.99
N LYS A 87 -12.49 14.32 -2.45
CA LYS A 87 -11.07 14.00 -2.40
C LYS A 87 -10.80 12.68 -3.10
N ILE A 88 -9.59 12.56 -3.66
CA ILE A 88 -9.09 11.30 -4.18
C ILE A 88 -8.48 10.51 -3.02
N ALA A 89 -8.97 9.30 -2.81
CA ALA A 89 -8.35 8.30 -1.94
C ALA A 89 -7.74 7.19 -2.78
N TRP A 90 -6.60 6.68 -2.32
CA TRP A 90 -5.97 5.50 -2.89
C TRP A 90 -6.21 4.33 -1.96
N THR A 91 -6.53 3.19 -2.54
CA THR A 91 -6.84 1.98 -1.77
C THR A 91 -6.09 0.82 -2.38
N LEU A 92 -5.32 0.13 -1.57
CA LEU A 92 -4.76 -1.16 -1.94
C LEU A 92 -5.80 -2.23 -1.60
N ILE A 93 -6.30 -2.91 -2.61
CA ILE A 93 -7.24 -4.02 -2.49
C ILE A 93 -6.44 -5.32 -2.44
N VAL A 94 -6.68 -6.11 -1.40
CA VAL A 94 -6.14 -7.45 -1.21
C VAL A 94 -7.28 -8.45 -1.39
N ARG A 95 -7.17 -9.35 -2.37
CA ARG A 95 -8.18 -10.39 -2.67
C ARG A 95 -7.61 -11.78 -2.42
N TRP A 96 -8.45 -12.72 -1.99
CA TRP A 96 -8.13 -14.14 -1.80
C TRP A 96 -9.05 -15.05 -2.62
#